data_AF-K2FDE2-F1
#
_entry.id   AF-K2FDE2-F1
#
_cell.length_a   1.000
_cell.length_b   1.000
_cell.length_c   1.000
_cell.angle_alpha   90.00
_cell.angle_beta   90.00
_cell.angle_gamma   90.00
#
_symmetry.space_group_name_H-M   'P 1'
#
loop_
_entity.id
_entity.type
_entity.pdbx_description
1 polymer ?
#
loop_
_entity_poly.entity_id
_entity_poly.type
_entity_poly.pdbx_seq_one_letter_code
_entity_poly.pdbx_strand_id
1 'polypeptide(L)' 'MSNNEHEVGLSDGEKNDTKESGMGIFHEGCLEEYSEAPVELRLIMDILRRAGSVTAVGNGIYKIKEGTYLIFER' A
#
# COMPACT_ATOMS: atom_id res chain seq x y z
N MET A 1 -57.53 5.11 -5.51
CA MET A 1 -57.45 4.21 -4.34
C MET A 1 -57.10 2.83 -4.90
N SER A 2 -55.99 2.16 -4.62
CA SER A 2 -55.01 2.26 -3.54
C SER A 2 -53.60 1.95 -4.05
N ASN A 3 -52.63 2.49 -3.31
CA ASN A 3 -51.19 2.29 -3.42
C ASN A 3 -50.81 0.82 -3.35
N ASN A 4 -49.69 0.45 -3.99
CA ASN A 4 -48.77 -0.49 -3.38
C ASN A 4 -47.34 -0.12 -3.80
N GLU A 5 -46.70 0.64 -2.92
CA GLU A 5 -45.27 0.84 -2.86
C GLU A 5 -44.61 -0.54 -2.64
N HIS A 6 -43.61 -0.87 -3.46
CA HIS A 6 -42.71 -1.99 -3.18
C HIS A 6 -41.31 -1.40 -3.01
N GLU A 7 -41.09 -0.79 -1.85
CA GLU A 7 -39.78 -0.86 -1.19
C GLU A 7 -39.53 -2.33 -0.83
N VAL A 8 -38.35 -2.87 -1.12
CA VAL A 8 -37.17 -2.90 -0.25
C VAL A 8 -36.22 -3.91 -0.89
N GLY A 9 -34.96 -3.53 -1.03
CA GLY A 9 -33.91 -4.47 -1.40
C GLY A 9 -32.63 -3.76 -1.80
N LEU A 10 -32.16 -2.82 -0.99
CA LEU A 10 -30.76 -2.44 -0.97
C LEU A 10 -29.99 -3.71 -0.60
N SER A 11 -29.58 -4.49 -1.60
CA SER A 11 -28.49 -5.42 -1.36
C SER A 11 -27.28 -4.54 -1.10
N ASP A 12 -26.93 -4.43 0.17
CA ASP A 12 -25.64 -3.97 0.66
C ASP A 12 -24.58 -4.74 -0.12
N GLY A 13 -24.17 -4.19 -1.26
CA GLY A 13 -22.96 -4.58 -1.94
C GLY A 13 -21.86 -4.26 -0.95
N GLU A 14 -21.46 -5.27 -0.19
CA GLU A 14 -20.29 -5.26 0.67
C GLU A 14 -19.21 -4.47 -0.05
N LYS A 15 -18.95 -3.24 0.43
CA LYS A 15 -17.74 -2.53 0.11
C LYS A 15 -16.64 -3.40 0.69
N ASN A 16 -16.13 -4.32 -0.13
CA ASN A 16 -14.82 -4.86 0.07
C ASN A 16 -13.89 -3.67 -0.08
N ASP A 17 -13.69 -2.95 1.02
CA ASP A 17 -12.53 -2.09 1.26
C ASP A 17 -11.32 -3.02 1.24
N THR A 18 -11.00 -3.49 0.04
CA THR A 18 -9.74 -4.15 -0.26
C THR A 18 -8.75 -3.02 -0.09
N LYS A 19 -8.14 -2.93 1.10
CA LYS A 19 -7.04 -1.99 1.33
C LYS A 19 -6.00 -2.33 0.27
N GLU A 20 -5.90 -1.49 -0.75
CA GLU A 20 -4.90 -1.62 -1.79
C GLU A 20 -3.54 -1.50 -1.10
N SER A 21 -2.86 -2.63 -0.91
CA SER A 21 -1.53 -2.65 -0.32
C SER A 21 -0.53 -2.09 -1.33
N GLY A 22 -0.24 -0.79 -1.22
CA GLY A 22 0.65 -0.07 -2.13
C GLY A 22 2.12 -0.04 -1.70
N MET A 23 2.97 0.39 -2.63
CA MET A 23 4.38 0.69 -2.40
C MET A 23 4.72 2.07 -2.96
N GLY A 24 5.51 2.84 -2.23
CA GLY A 24 6.06 4.12 -2.66
C GLY A 24 7.59 4.12 -2.65
N ILE A 25 8.21 4.78 -3.62
CA ILE A 25 9.64 5.11 -3.62
C ILE A 25 9.75 6.63 -3.57
N PHE A 26 10.29 7.16 -2.49
CA PHE A 26 10.67 8.58 -2.42
C PHE A 26 12.14 8.73 -2.76
N HIS A 27 12.47 9.49 -3.79
CA HIS A 27 13.83 9.77 -4.21
C HIS A 27 13.95 11.20 -4.76
N GLU A 28 14.91 11.97 -4.26
CA GLU A 28 15.23 13.32 -4.78
C GLU A 28 14.03 14.29 -4.85
N GLY A 29 13.07 14.15 -3.92
CA GLY A 29 11.87 14.99 -3.87
C GLY A 29 10.70 14.46 -4.70
N CYS A 30 10.87 13.35 -5.40
CA CYS A 30 9.82 12.67 -6.18
C CYS A 30 9.30 11.45 -5.41
N LEU A 31 7.98 11.27 -5.40
CA LEU A 31 7.31 10.05 -4.91
C LEU A 31 6.77 9.28 -6.11
N GLU A 32 7.24 8.06 -6.28
CA GLU A 32 6.70 7.10 -7.25
C GLU A 32 5.86 6.06 -6.52
N GLU A 33 4.59 5.93 -6.91
CA GLU A 33 3.63 5.01 -6.28
C GLU A 33 3.32 3.83 -7.19
N TYR A 34 3.19 2.66 -6.57
CA TYR A 34 2.90 1.39 -7.20
C TYR A 34 1.72 0.76 -6.46
N SER A 35 0.68 0.38 -7.22
CA SER A 35 -0.56 -0.20 -6.65
C SER A 35 -0.32 -1.54 -5.95
N GLU A 36 0.74 -2.26 -6.35
CA GLU A 36 1.18 -3.49 -5.71
C GLU A 36 2.71 -3.50 -5.57
N ALA A 37 3.20 -3.92 -4.41
CA ALA A 37 4.63 -4.16 -4.22
C ALA A 37 5.07 -5.39 -5.03
N PRO A 38 6.00 -5.28 -5.99
CA PRO A 38 6.50 -6.44 -6.73
C PRO A 38 7.07 -7.48 -5.76
N VAL A 39 6.75 -8.76 -5.95
CA VAL A 39 7.21 -9.88 -5.08
C VAL A 39 8.74 -9.87 -4.94
N GLU A 40 9.44 -9.57 -6.04
CA GLU A 40 10.90 -9.47 -6.11
C GLU A 40 11.45 -8.36 -5.21
N LEU A 41 10.70 -7.29 -5.01
CA LEU A 41 11.14 -6.13 -4.25
C LEU A 41 11.11 -6.40 -2.74
N ARG A 42 10.17 -7.23 -2.27
CA ARG A 42 10.20 -7.76 -0.89
C ARG A 42 11.45 -8.60 -0.64
N LEU A 43 11.83 -9.44 -1.60
CA LEU A 43 13.06 -10.25 -1.51
C LEU A 43 14.30 -9.37 -1.50
N ILE A 44 14.38 -8.38 -2.38
CA ILE A 44 15.47 -7.40 -2.43
C ILE A 44 15.58 -6.66 -1.09
N MET A 45 14.45 -6.25 -0.51
CA MET A 45 14.45 -5.58 0.79
C MET A 45 14.94 -6.44 1.93
N ASP A 46 14.58 -7.72 1.96
CA ASP A 46 15.11 -8.64 2.95
C ASP A 46 16.62 -8.85 2.81
N ILE A 47 17.14 -8.92 1.57
CA ILE A 47 18.58 -9.00 1.31
C ILE A 47 19.28 -7.73 1.80
N LEU A 48 18.79 -6.55 1.40
CA LEU A 48 19.38 -5.27 1.79
C LEU A 48 19.36 -5.09 3.31
N ARG A 49 18.30 -5.54 3.98
CA ARG A 49 18.17 -5.47 5.44
C ARG A 49 19.20 -6.37 6.13
N ARG A 50 19.37 -7.60 5.65
CA ARG A 50 20.38 -8.54 6.17
C ARG A 50 21.81 -8.05 5.93
N ALA A 51 22.04 -7.34 4.83
CA ALA A 51 23.34 -6.72 4.52
C ALA A 51 23.63 -5.45 5.34
N GLY A 52 22.67 -4.97 6.16
CA GLY A 52 22.81 -3.71 6.90
C GLY A 52 22.75 -2.47 6.01
N SER A 53 22.26 -2.59 4.78
CA SER A 53 22.20 -1.51 3.78
C SER A 53 20.89 -0.71 3.81
N VAL A 54 19.90 -1.13 4.61
CA VAL A 54 18.67 -0.38 4.84
C VAL A 54 18.40 -0.23 6.33
N THR A 55 17.89 0.94 6.73
CA THR A 55 17.50 1.24 8.10
C THR A 55 15.98 1.40 8.15
N ALA A 56 15.30 0.64 9.01
CA ALA A 56 13.90 0.89 9.30
C ALA A 56 13.76 2.20 10.10
N VAL A 57 12.96 3.14 9.60
CA VAL A 57 12.75 4.46 10.24
C VAL A 57 11.32 4.67 10.72
N GLY A 58 10.40 3.80 10.31
CA GLY A 58 9.01 3.81 10.73
C GLY A 58 8.29 2.53 10.28
N ASN A 59 7.02 2.41 10.66
CA ASN A 59 6.20 1.29 10.22
C ASN A 59 6.03 1.32 8.70
N GLY A 60 6.59 0.33 8.01
CA GLY A 60 6.56 0.27 6.55
C GLY A 60 7.52 1.24 5.84
N ILE A 61 8.34 2.01 6.57
CA ILE A 61 9.24 3.01 5.98
C ILE A 61 10.70 2.60 6.20
N TYR A 62 11.44 2.46 5.11
CA TYR A 62 12.82 2.02 5.08
C TYR A 62 13.70 3.03 4.35
N LYS A 63 14.76 3.48 5.01
CA LYS A 63 15.79 4.34 4.41
C LYS A 63 16.88 3.47 3.78
N ILE A 64 17.13 3.64 2.49
CA ILE A 64 18.22 2.94 1.79
C ILE A 64 19.50 3.80 1.79
N LYS A 65 19.36 5.08 1.51
CA LYS A 65 20.43 6.07 1.52
C LYS A 65 19.88 7.44 1.91
N GLU A 66 20.73 8.43 2.07
CA GLU A 66 20.28 9.81 2.30
C GLU A 66 19.34 10.27 1.17
N GLY A 67 18.21 10.87 1.55
CA GLY A 67 17.19 11.34 0.60
C GLY A 67 16.44 10.25 -0.18
N THR A 68 16.57 8.96 0.17
CA THR A 68 15.87 7.86 -0.53
C THR A 68 15.18 6.91 0.44
N TYR A 69 13.87 6.74 0.28
CA TYR A 69 13.01 5.96 1.15
C TYR A 69 12.10 5.01 0.35
N LEU A 70 11.91 3.82 0.89
CA LEU A 70 10.89 2.86 0.45
C LEU A 70 9.76 2.84 1.48
N ILE A 71 8.53 2.92 0.99
CA ILE A 71 7.31 3.01 1.79
C ILE A 71 6.41 1.84 1.38
N PHE A 72 5.92 1.08 2.36
CA PHE A 72 4.98 -0.02 2.16
C PHE A 72 3.72 0.29 2.98
N GLU A 73 2.60 0.50 2.29
CA GLU A 73 1.31 0.74 2.91
C GLU A 73 0.52 -0.59 3.00
N ARG A 74 -0.29 -0.73 4.06
CA ARG A 74 -1.08 -1.94 4.35
C ARG A 74 -2.55 -1.73 4.08
#